data_AF-A0A4Z2CX64-F1
#
_entry.id   AF-A0A4Z2CX64-F1
#
_cell.length_a   1.000
_cell.length_b   1.000
_cell.length_c   1.000
_cell.angle_alpha   90.00
_cell.angle_beta   90.00
_cell.angle_gamma   90.00
#
_symmetry.space_group_name_H-M   'P 1'
#
loop_
_entity.id
_entity.type
_entity.pdbx_description
1 polymer ?
#
loop_
_entity_poly.entity_id
_entity_poly.type
_entity_poly.pdbx_seq_one_letter_code
_entity_poly.pdbx_strand_id
1 'polypeptide(L)'
;MLQSPPINRNSSIKTSLSTLNILKHTVESEEWCDLKSLIVLIIGKLRNLCKYSDDNTVVLNTTLRVLKAFREEALKFQMGENADFEENLTNPLFAVGNEDYETVSRNEILEPFVDTLNDLALEIKSCLTSLGDLSLDFIHSDELIMTSGYSKAVHHFLRHAAKKGRNFKVIICECYPDNLVISRVVHLLLKGTQTS
;
A
#
# COMPACT_ATOMS: atom_id res chain seq x y z
N MET A 1 24.39 14.21 -23.88
CA MET A 1 24.16 14.13 -22.42
C MET A 1 22.70 14.44 -22.16
N LEU A 2 21.84 13.42 -22.06
CA LEU A 2 20.45 13.61 -21.62
C LEU A 2 20.45 13.44 -20.11
N GLN A 3 20.39 14.56 -19.37
CA GLN A 3 20.04 14.51 -17.96
C GLN A 3 18.57 14.11 -17.91
N SER A 4 18.29 12.87 -17.53
CA SER A 4 16.94 12.48 -17.13
C SER A 4 16.53 13.34 -15.93
N PRO A 5 15.30 13.88 -15.91
CA PRO A 5 14.84 14.71 -14.80
C PRO A 5 14.90 13.90 -13.50
N PRO A 6 15.17 14.54 -12.35
CA PRO A 6 15.17 13.84 -11.08
C PRO A 6 13.75 13.33 -10.81
N ILE A 7 13.55 12.02 -10.97
CA ILE A 7 12.31 11.35 -10.64
C ILE A 7 12.17 11.42 -9.10
N ASN A 8 11.51 12.47 -8.63
CA ASN A 8 11.10 12.61 -7.23
C ASN A 8 9.86 11.75 -6.99
N ARG A 9 9.99 10.42 -7.17
CA ARG A 9 8.92 9.48 -6.84
C ARG A 9 8.69 9.54 -5.34
N ASN A 10 7.48 9.94 -4.95
CA ASN A 10 7.03 9.79 -3.58
C ASN A 10 7.11 8.30 -3.21
N SER A 11 7.36 7.99 -1.94
CA SER A 11 7.30 6.60 -1.48
C SER A 11 5.89 6.05 -1.73
N SER A 12 5.76 4.84 -2.28
CA SER A 12 4.47 4.17 -2.48
C SER A 12 3.63 4.15 -1.19
N ILE A 13 4.25 3.85 -0.04
CA ILE A 13 3.63 3.95 1.30
C ILE A 13 3.02 5.34 1.55
N LYS A 14 3.75 6.41 1.23
CA LYS A 14 3.26 7.79 1.41
C LYS A 14 2.07 8.06 0.48
N THR A 15 2.16 7.66 -0.79
CA THR A 15 1.08 7.80 -1.76
C THR A 15 -0.18 7.03 -1.32
N SER A 16 -0.04 5.80 -0.83
CA SER A 16 -1.17 5.03 -0.27
C SER A 16 -1.78 5.69 0.95
N LEU A 17 -0.98 6.15 1.92
CA LEU A 17 -1.49 6.83 3.11
C LEU A 17 -2.20 8.16 2.77
N SER A 18 -1.64 8.93 1.85
CA SER A 18 -2.29 10.15 1.35
C SER A 18 -3.62 9.82 0.65
N THR A 19 -3.67 8.75 -0.14
CA THR A 19 -4.91 8.28 -0.79
C THR A 19 -5.95 7.88 0.25
N LEU A 20 -5.57 7.09 1.27
CA LEU A 20 -6.47 6.71 2.37
C LEU A 20 -7.02 7.91 3.12
N ASN A 21 -6.20 8.92 3.42
CA ASN A 21 -6.68 10.12 4.10
C ASN A 21 -7.73 10.89 3.29
N ILE A 22 -7.56 10.95 1.96
CA ILE A 22 -8.55 11.59 1.06
C ILE A 22 -9.85 10.78 1.04
N LEU A 23 -9.76 9.46 0.96
CA LEU A 23 -10.93 8.57 1.00
C LEU A 23 -11.64 8.64 2.35
N LYS A 24 -10.91 8.68 3.46
CA LYS A 24 -11.45 8.87 4.80
C LYS A 24 -12.22 10.19 4.92
N HIS A 25 -11.62 11.29 4.48
CA HIS A 25 -12.31 12.58 4.45
C HIS A 25 -13.59 12.52 3.58
N THR A 26 -13.55 11.79 2.46
CA THR A 26 -14.72 11.61 1.59
C THR A 26 -15.85 10.87 2.33
N VAL A 27 -15.53 9.82 3.07
CA VAL A 27 -16.49 9.03 3.85
C VAL A 27 -17.11 9.85 5.00
N GLU A 28 -16.29 10.62 5.71
CA GLU A 28 -16.71 11.39 6.88
C GLU A 28 -17.46 12.69 6.52
N SER A 29 -17.00 13.42 5.51
CA SER A 29 -17.38 14.82 5.29
C SER A 29 -18.33 15.05 4.11
N GLU A 30 -18.42 14.12 3.15
CA GLU A 30 -19.27 14.31 1.96
C GLU A 30 -20.67 13.69 2.13
N GLU A 31 -21.61 14.13 1.29
CA GLU A 31 -22.99 13.67 1.32
C GLU A 31 -23.15 12.37 0.52
N TRP A 32 -23.58 11.31 1.20
CA TRP A 32 -23.97 10.03 0.63
C TRP A 32 -25.00 9.37 1.56
N CYS A 33 -25.84 8.50 1.02
CA CYS A 33 -26.98 7.91 1.76
C CYS A 33 -26.83 6.40 1.98
N ASP A 34 -26.16 5.72 1.05
CA ASP A 34 -25.98 4.28 1.00
C ASP A 34 -24.59 3.92 0.43
N LEU A 35 -24.23 2.63 0.48
CA LEU A 35 -22.95 2.18 -0.05
C LEU A 35 -22.84 2.41 -1.58
N LYS A 36 -23.95 2.30 -2.33
CA LYS A 36 -23.94 2.51 -3.79
C LYS A 36 -23.51 3.93 -4.17
N SER A 37 -24.11 4.94 -3.54
CA SER A 37 -23.80 6.35 -3.72
C SER A 37 -22.36 6.67 -3.27
N LEU A 38 -21.91 6.08 -2.16
CA LEU A 38 -20.51 6.20 -1.71
C LEU A 38 -19.51 5.61 -2.72
N ILE A 39 -19.79 4.44 -3.30
CA ILE A 39 -18.94 3.83 -4.32
C ILE A 39 -18.81 4.75 -5.54
N VAL A 40 -19.91 5.33 -6.02
CA VAL A 40 -19.90 6.28 -7.14
C VAL A 40 -19.02 7.49 -6.80
N LEU A 41 -19.15 8.02 -5.59
CA LEU A 41 -18.36 9.14 -5.09
C LEU A 41 -16.86 8.82 -5.06
N ILE A 42 -16.48 7.66 -4.48
CA ILE A 42 -15.09 7.18 -4.41
C ILE A 42 -14.50 6.97 -5.80
N ILE A 43 -15.25 6.38 -6.75
CA ILE A 43 -14.81 6.23 -8.14
C ILE A 43 -14.60 7.61 -8.81
N GLY A 44 -15.46 8.58 -8.50
CA GLY A 44 -15.28 9.97 -8.92
C GLY A 44 -13.96 10.57 -8.41
N LYS A 45 -13.66 10.38 -7.12
CA LYS A 45 -12.40 10.82 -6.50
C LYS A 45 -11.20 10.10 -7.10
N LEU A 46 -11.26 8.79 -7.30
CA LEU A 46 -10.21 8.00 -7.94
C LEU A 46 -9.84 8.56 -9.32
N ARG A 47 -10.84 8.82 -10.17
CA ARG A 47 -10.62 9.41 -11.50
C ARG A 47 -9.95 10.79 -11.41
N ASN A 48 -10.26 11.57 -10.38
CA ASN A 48 -9.60 12.85 -10.15
C ASN A 48 -8.15 12.64 -9.70
N LEU A 49 -7.91 11.78 -8.70
CA LEU A 49 -6.57 11.49 -8.19
C LEU A 49 -5.63 10.95 -9.27
N CYS A 50 -6.11 10.04 -10.12
CA CYS A 50 -5.30 9.48 -11.21
C CYS A 50 -4.96 10.48 -12.32
N LYS A 51 -5.62 11.64 -12.39
CA LYS A 51 -5.24 12.71 -13.33
C LYS A 51 -4.01 13.49 -12.86
N TYR A 52 -3.78 13.54 -11.55
CA TYR A 52 -2.75 14.38 -10.93
C TYR A 52 -1.63 13.57 -10.27
N SER A 53 -1.71 12.24 -10.27
CA SER A 53 -0.71 11.36 -9.68
C SER A 53 0.13 10.69 -10.76
N ASP A 54 1.45 10.68 -10.59
CA ASP A 54 2.35 9.88 -11.41
C ASP A 54 2.32 8.38 -11.00
N ASP A 55 1.86 8.08 -9.78
CA ASP A 55 1.81 6.73 -9.19
C ASP A 55 0.40 6.12 -9.29
N ASN A 56 -0.18 6.12 -10.49
CA ASN A 56 -1.58 5.71 -10.72
C ASN A 56 -1.90 4.30 -10.21
N THR A 57 -0.97 3.35 -10.33
CA THR A 57 -1.16 1.98 -9.85
C THR A 57 -1.33 1.93 -8.33
N VAL A 58 -0.58 2.73 -7.58
CA VAL A 58 -0.64 2.76 -6.12
C VAL A 58 -1.97 3.36 -5.66
N VAL A 59 -2.38 4.48 -6.28
CA VAL A 59 -3.66 5.14 -6.01
C VAL A 59 -4.83 4.20 -6.33
N LEU A 60 -4.79 3.56 -7.50
CA LEU A 60 -5.80 2.60 -7.93
C LEU A 60 -5.92 1.45 -6.96
N ASN A 61 -4.82 0.72 -6.70
CA ASN A 61 -4.86 -0.47 -5.85
C ASN A 61 -5.27 -0.14 -4.41
N THR A 62 -4.84 1.02 -3.87
CA THR A 62 -5.28 1.48 -2.54
C THR A 62 -6.79 1.71 -2.52
N THR A 63 -7.34 2.36 -3.55
CA THR A 63 -8.77 2.63 -3.64
C THR A 63 -9.59 1.36 -3.84
N LEU A 64 -9.12 0.46 -4.70
CA LEU A 64 -9.77 -0.84 -4.93
C LEU A 64 -9.84 -1.67 -3.65
N ARG A 65 -8.76 -1.65 -2.85
CA ARG A 65 -8.70 -2.33 -1.56
C ARG A 65 -9.72 -1.75 -0.55
N VAL A 66 -9.88 -0.42 -0.51
CA VAL A 66 -10.92 0.23 0.30
C VAL A 66 -12.32 -0.18 -0.16
N LEU A 67 -12.59 -0.15 -1.47
CA LEU A 67 -13.88 -0.54 -2.01
C LEU A 67 -14.24 -2.00 -1.70
N LYS A 68 -13.25 -2.90 -1.76
CA LYS A 68 -13.42 -4.31 -1.37
C LYS A 68 -13.78 -4.42 0.12
N ALA A 69 -13.01 -3.77 0.99
CA ALA A 69 -13.24 -3.81 2.43
C ALA A 69 -14.62 -3.25 2.84
N PHE A 70 -15.08 -2.16 2.20
CA PHE A 70 -16.42 -1.61 2.45
C PHE A 70 -17.55 -2.54 2.02
N ARG A 71 -17.36 -3.29 0.93
CA ARG A 71 -18.34 -4.30 0.50
C ARG A 71 -18.39 -5.46 1.46
N GLU A 72 -17.23 -5.96 1.90
CA GLU A 72 -17.14 -7.00 2.93
C GLU A 72 -17.85 -6.58 4.22
N GLU A 73 -17.63 -5.34 4.68
CA GLU A 73 -18.22 -4.85 5.92
C GLU A 73 -19.74 -4.62 5.80
N ALA A 74 -20.21 -4.12 4.66
CA ALA A 74 -21.65 -4.02 4.40
C ALA A 74 -22.33 -5.39 4.29
N LEU A 75 -21.63 -6.39 3.75
CA LEU A 75 -22.12 -7.77 3.69
C LEU A 75 -22.28 -8.40 5.07
N LYS A 76 -21.29 -8.22 5.95
CA LYS A 76 -21.39 -8.66 7.35
C LYS A 76 -22.59 -8.04 8.05
N PHE A 77 -22.91 -6.78 7.72
CA PHE A 77 -24.10 -6.13 8.26
C PHE A 77 -25.40 -6.78 7.75
N GLN A 78 -25.50 -7.10 6.45
CA GLN A 78 -26.70 -7.67 5.84
C GLN A 78 -26.94 -9.15 6.19
N MET A 79 -25.87 -9.95 6.22
CA MET A 79 -25.92 -11.42 6.29
C MET A 79 -25.41 -11.97 7.65
N GLY A 80 -24.91 -11.10 8.53
CA GLY A 80 -24.30 -11.43 9.83
C GLY A 80 -22.78 -11.60 9.78
N GLU A 81 -22.12 -11.66 10.93
CA GLU A 81 -20.64 -11.72 11.03
C GLU A 81 -20.00 -12.90 10.30
N ASN A 82 -20.74 -14.01 10.12
CA ASN A 82 -20.28 -15.21 9.41
C ASN A 82 -20.61 -15.17 7.91
N ALA A 83 -20.93 -14.00 7.35
CA ALA A 83 -21.14 -13.84 5.93
C ALA A 83 -19.85 -14.18 5.18
N ASP A 84 -19.87 -15.25 4.40
CA ASP A 84 -18.77 -15.59 3.52
C ASP A 84 -18.74 -14.60 2.36
N PHE A 85 -17.69 -13.76 2.29
CA PHE A 85 -17.40 -13.01 1.08
C PHE A 85 -16.89 -13.98 0.01
N GLU A 86 -17.80 -14.53 -0.78
CA GLU A 86 -17.41 -15.37 -1.91
C GLU A 86 -16.85 -14.48 -3.02
N GLU A 87 -15.53 -14.51 -3.21
CA GLU A 87 -14.84 -13.68 -4.18
C GLU A 87 -15.25 -14.08 -5.61
N ASN A 88 -15.82 -13.13 -6.35
CA ASN A 88 -16.17 -13.39 -7.73
C ASN A 88 -14.89 -13.53 -8.57
N LEU A 89 -14.65 -14.75 -9.07
CA LEU A 89 -13.47 -15.10 -9.87
C LEU A 89 -13.28 -14.24 -11.13
N THR A 90 -14.36 -13.64 -11.65
CA THR A 90 -14.30 -12.77 -12.83
C THR A 90 -14.19 -11.29 -12.49
N ASN A 91 -14.53 -10.90 -11.26
CA ASN A 91 -14.43 -9.53 -10.79
C ASN A 91 -14.21 -9.48 -9.27
N PRO A 92 -12.95 -9.54 -8.79
CA PRO A 92 -12.60 -9.63 -7.36
C PRO A 92 -13.09 -8.47 -6.49
N LEU A 93 -13.63 -7.41 -7.11
CA LEU A 93 -14.25 -6.31 -6.39
C LEU A 93 -15.66 -6.64 -5.93
N PHE A 94 -16.37 -7.58 -6.58
CA PHE A 94 -17.78 -7.90 -6.34
C PHE A 94 -17.89 -9.30 -5.73
N ALA A 95 -18.86 -9.49 -4.84
CA ALA A 95 -19.23 -10.81 -4.36
C ALA A 95 -19.94 -11.62 -5.47
N VAL A 96 -20.06 -12.94 -5.29
CA VAL A 96 -20.89 -13.80 -6.14
C VAL A 96 -22.37 -13.53 -5.84
N GLY A 97 -23.03 -12.78 -6.72
CA GLY A 97 -24.46 -12.47 -6.59
C GLY A 97 -24.81 -11.05 -7.04
N ASN A 98 -26.10 -10.74 -7.06
CA ASN A 98 -26.58 -9.37 -7.25
C ASN A 98 -27.00 -8.85 -5.87
N GLU A 99 -26.04 -8.34 -5.11
CA GLU A 99 -26.30 -7.80 -3.77
C GLU A 99 -26.77 -6.36 -3.85
N ASP A 100 -27.97 -6.11 -3.31
CA ASP A 100 -28.55 -4.78 -3.27
C ASP A 100 -27.98 -3.98 -2.09
N TYR A 101 -26.82 -3.35 -2.32
CA TYR A 101 -26.15 -2.44 -1.37
C TYR A 101 -26.93 -1.13 -1.08
N GLU A 102 -28.10 -0.94 -1.69
CA GLU A 102 -29.01 0.19 -1.44
C GLU A 102 -29.75 0.08 -0.10
N THR A 103 -29.76 -1.12 0.50
CA THR A 103 -30.48 -1.38 1.76
C THR A 103 -29.71 -0.97 3.01
N VAL A 104 -28.42 -0.65 2.89
CA VAL A 104 -27.54 -0.32 4.01
C VAL A 104 -27.37 1.19 4.10
N SER A 105 -27.89 1.79 5.18
CA SER A 105 -27.87 3.25 5.37
C SER A 105 -26.54 3.74 5.91
N ARG A 106 -26.15 4.97 5.57
CA ARG A 106 -24.91 5.61 6.06
C ARG A 106 -24.70 5.47 7.56
N ASN A 107 -25.74 5.66 8.36
CA ASN A 107 -25.64 5.66 9.82
C ASN A 107 -25.23 4.29 10.38
N GLU A 108 -25.51 3.20 9.65
CA GLU A 108 -25.19 1.83 10.06
C GLU A 108 -23.74 1.45 9.74
N ILE A 109 -23.16 2.01 8.67
CA ILE A 109 -21.84 1.61 8.14
C ILE A 109 -20.75 2.66 8.29
N LEU A 110 -21.07 3.90 8.68
CA LEU A 110 -20.08 4.96 8.77
C LEU A 110 -18.94 4.64 9.76
N GLU A 111 -19.29 4.25 11.00
CA GLU A 111 -18.31 3.92 12.03
C GLU A 111 -17.45 2.69 11.64
N PRO A 112 -18.05 1.53 11.24
CA PRO A 112 -17.29 0.38 10.75
C PRO A 112 -16.34 0.71 9.58
N PHE A 113 -16.76 1.58 8.65
CA PHE A 113 -15.93 1.97 7.51
C PHE A 113 -14.75 2.86 7.93
N VAL A 114 -14.96 3.78 8.87
CA VAL A 114 -13.90 4.62 9.40
C VAL A 114 -12.87 3.77 10.16
N ASP A 115 -13.31 2.79 10.93
CA ASP A 115 -12.43 1.86 11.63
C ASP A 115 -11.63 1.00 10.65
N THR A 116 -12.30 0.44 9.64
CA THR A 116 -11.66 -0.30 8.55
C THR A 116 -10.56 0.53 7.86
N LEU A 117 -10.81 1.82 7.61
CA LEU A 117 -9.81 2.72 7.02
C LEU A 117 -8.63 2.99 7.97
N ASN A 118 -8.89 3.13 9.27
CA ASN A 118 -7.85 3.33 10.27
C ASN A 118 -6.95 2.10 10.38
N ASP A 119 -7.54 0.90 10.37
CA ASP A 119 -6.82 -0.37 10.41
C ASP A 119 -5.94 -0.57 9.18
N LEU A 120 -6.48 -0.31 7.98
CA LEU A 120 -5.71 -0.32 6.74
C LEU A 120 -4.54 0.68 6.80
N ALA A 121 -4.75 1.86 7.38
CA ALA A 121 -3.68 2.85 7.53
C ALA A 121 -2.61 2.40 8.53
N LEU A 122 -2.98 1.71 9.62
CA LEU A 122 -2.03 1.13 10.58
C LEU A 122 -1.22 0.00 9.94
N GLU A 123 -1.86 -0.88 9.18
CA GLU A 123 -1.20 -1.97 8.46
C GLU A 123 -0.16 -1.44 7.46
N ILE A 124 -0.52 -0.41 6.69
CA ILE A 124 0.42 0.20 5.73
C ILE A 124 1.62 0.83 6.46
N LYS A 125 1.42 1.41 7.65
CA LYS A 125 2.50 1.97 8.48
C LYS A 125 3.40 0.88 9.06
N SER A 126 2.85 -0.27 9.45
CA SER A 126 3.61 -1.38 10.04
C SER A 126 4.30 -2.27 9.00
N CYS A 127 3.90 -2.21 7.74
CA CYS A 127 4.41 -3.04 6.64
C CYS A 127 5.96 -3.16 6.59
N LEU A 128 6.70 -2.05 6.76
CA LEU A 128 8.17 -2.11 6.73
C LEU A 128 8.76 -2.82 7.96
N THR A 129 8.13 -2.69 9.12
CA THR A 129 8.55 -3.38 10.34
C THR A 129 8.35 -4.89 10.18
N SER A 130 7.15 -5.30 9.76
CA SER A 130 6.84 -6.72 9.49
C SER A 130 7.77 -7.32 8.44
N LEU A 131 8.06 -6.56 7.38
CA LEU A 131 9.05 -6.96 6.37
C LEU A 131 10.46 -7.11 6.97
N GLY A 132 10.87 -6.18 7.83
CA GLY A 132 12.15 -6.23 8.51
C GLY A 132 12.29 -7.48 9.39
N ASP A 133 11.25 -7.83 10.16
CA ASP A 133 11.27 -9.01 11.02
C ASP A 133 11.41 -10.31 10.21
N LEU A 134 10.72 -10.41 9.07
CA LEU A 134 10.85 -11.53 8.12
C LEU A 134 12.28 -11.70 7.57
N SER A 135 13.11 -10.65 7.57
CA SER A 135 14.47 -10.74 7.02
C SER A 135 15.35 -11.77 7.72
N LEU A 136 15.07 -12.11 8.98
CA LEU A 136 15.87 -13.05 9.77
C LEU A 136 15.69 -14.51 9.34
N ASP A 137 14.59 -14.81 8.65
CA ASP A 137 14.28 -16.13 8.13
C ASP A 137 14.91 -16.40 6.76
N PHE A 138 15.21 -15.33 6.00
CA PHE A 138 15.71 -15.42 4.63
C PHE A 138 17.16 -14.97 4.46
N ILE A 139 17.72 -14.23 5.43
CA ILE A 139 19.10 -13.75 5.36
C ILE A 139 19.93 -14.45 6.43
N HIS A 140 20.95 -15.15 5.96
CA HIS A 140 21.92 -15.83 6.80
C HIS A 140 23.31 -15.21 6.64
N SER A 141 24.20 -15.53 7.58
CA SER A 141 25.59 -15.06 7.50
C SER A 141 26.32 -15.74 6.34
N ASP A 142 27.33 -15.05 5.80
CA ASP A 142 28.21 -15.47 4.70
C ASP A 142 27.50 -15.63 3.33
N GLU A 143 26.26 -15.17 3.22
CA GLU A 143 25.55 -15.10 1.94
C GLU A 143 26.03 -13.95 1.05
N LEU A 144 25.87 -14.16 -0.26
CA LEU A 144 26.07 -13.13 -1.28
C LEU A 144 24.71 -12.81 -1.93
N ILE A 145 24.16 -11.65 -1.60
CA ILE A 145 22.86 -11.20 -2.07
C ILE A 145 23.06 -10.20 -3.21
N MET A 146 22.32 -10.37 -4.30
CA MET A 146 22.29 -9.40 -5.40
C MET A 146 20.96 -8.67 -5.43
N THR A 147 21.00 -7.35 -5.59
CA THR A 147 19.82 -6.51 -5.80
C THR A 147 20.07 -5.52 -6.94
N SER A 148 19.00 -4.97 -7.49
CA SER A 148 19.07 -3.95 -8.53
C SER A 148 18.17 -2.78 -8.18
N GLY A 149 18.63 -1.57 -8.51
CA GLY A 149 17.84 -0.37 -8.26
C GLY A 149 17.91 0.12 -6.82
N TYR A 150 17.06 1.10 -6.51
CA TYR A 150 16.83 1.55 -5.14
C TYR A 150 15.40 1.24 -4.71
N SER A 151 15.27 0.44 -3.65
CA SER A 151 13.99 0.20 -2.98
C SER A 151 14.16 0.44 -1.48
N LYS A 152 13.32 1.31 -0.91
CA LYS A 152 13.29 1.57 0.53
C LYS A 152 12.96 0.30 1.32
N ALA A 153 12.10 -0.56 0.77
CA ALA A 153 11.72 -1.83 1.38
C ALA A 153 12.89 -2.82 1.42
N VAL A 154 13.57 -3.04 0.28
CA VAL A 154 14.76 -3.90 0.21
C VAL A 154 15.88 -3.38 1.11
N HIS A 155 16.12 -2.07 1.10
CA HIS A 155 17.09 -1.46 2.01
C HIS A 155 16.74 -1.70 3.48
N HIS A 156 15.47 -1.53 3.87
CA HIS A 156 15.02 -1.80 5.24
C HIS A 156 15.21 -3.28 5.62
N PHE A 157 14.83 -4.20 4.72
CA PHE A 157 14.96 -5.65 4.87
C PHE A 157 16.41 -6.07 5.14
N LEU A 158 17.33 -5.69 4.24
CA LEU A 158 18.76 -6.00 4.39
C LEU A 158 19.35 -5.34 5.65
N ARG A 159 19.02 -4.07 5.90
CA ARG A 159 19.54 -3.34 7.08
C ARG A 159 19.04 -3.95 8.39
N HIS A 160 17.81 -4.46 8.42
CA HIS A 160 17.26 -5.11 9.61
C HIS A 160 18.07 -6.36 9.97
N ALA A 161 18.29 -7.26 9.00
CA ALA A 161 19.10 -8.47 9.21
C ALA A 161 20.53 -8.15 9.67
N ALA A 162 21.18 -7.17 9.04
CA ALA A 162 22.53 -6.73 9.41
C ALA A 162 22.58 -6.21 10.86
N LYS A 163 21.61 -5.40 11.28
CA LYS A 163 21.50 -4.90 12.66
C LYS A 163 21.29 -6.01 13.69
N LYS A 164 20.73 -7.14 13.28
CA LYS A 164 20.50 -8.32 14.12
C LYS A 164 21.70 -9.28 14.13
N GLY A 165 22.84 -8.87 13.56
CA GLY A 165 24.11 -9.58 13.66
C GLY A 165 24.41 -10.53 12.50
N ARG A 166 23.62 -10.49 11.41
CA ARG A 166 23.95 -11.25 10.19
C ARG A 166 25.05 -10.51 9.42
N ASN A 167 26.14 -11.22 9.13
CA ASN A 167 27.24 -10.70 8.31
C ASN A 167 27.13 -11.28 6.91
N PHE A 168 26.77 -10.48 5.92
CA PHE A 168 26.59 -10.93 4.53
C PHE A 168 27.06 -9.85 3.56
N LYS A 169 27.23 -10.21 2.30
CA LYS A 169 27.68 -9.31 1.24
C LYS A 169 26.52 -8.98 0.32
N VAL A 170 26.47 -7.73 -0.15
CA VAL A 170 25.43 -7.27 -1.09
C VAL A 170 26.07 -6.69 -2.33
N ILE A 171 25.70 -7.21 -3.49
CA ILE A 171 25.99 -6.64 -4.81
C ILE A 171 24.78 -5.80 -5.22
N ILE A 172 25.02 -4.55 -5.61
CA ILE A 172 23.97 -3.62 -6.02
C ILE A 172 24.20 -3.24 -7.48
N CYS A 173 23.36 -3.78 -8.36
CA CYS A 173 23.36 -3.48 -9.78
C CYS A 173 22.60 -2.18 -10.04
N GLU A 174 23.23 -1.23 -10.71
CA GLU A 174 22.56 0.01 -11.12
C GLU A 174 21.45 -0.24 -12.15
N CYS A 175 20.40 0.59 -12.13
CA CYS A 175 19.28 0.51 -13.09
C CYS A 175 19.36 1.65 -14.12
N TYR A 176 20.39 1.64 -14.97
CA TYR A 176 20.42 2.57 -16.11
C TYR A 176 19.17 2.35 -17.01
N PRO A 177 18.47 3.42 -17.49
CA PRO A 177 18.84 4.84 -17.46
C PRO A 177 18.41 5.64 -16.21
N ASP A 178 17.62 5.05 -15.32
CA ASP A 178 17.10 5.69 -14.11
C ASP A 178 18.12 5.56 -12.96
N ASN A 179 19.18 6.38 -13.01
CA ASN A 179 20.34 6.36 -12.10
C ASN A 179 20.06 6.81 -10.64
N LEU A 180 18.88 6.54 -10.09
CA LEU A 180 18.53 6.80 -8.68
C LEU A 180 19.39 6.01 -7.67
N VAL A 181 20.11 4.99 -8.15
CA VAL A 181 20.85 4.00 -7.36
C VAL A 181 22.13 4.57 -6.75
N ILE A 182 23.00 5.21 -7.55
CA ILE A 182 24.38 5.52 -7.12
C ILE A 182 24.41 6.52 -5.95
N SER A 183 23.70 7.65 -6.05
CA SER A 183 23.76 8.68 -5.00
C SER A 183 23.12 8.23 -3.68
N ARG A 184 22.02 7.46 -3.73
CA ARG A 184 21.30 7.02 -2.53
C ARG A 184 21.92 5.80 -1.86
N VAL A 185 22.48 4.87 -2.63
CA VAL A 185 23.17 3.68 -2.10
C VAL A 185 24.49 4.08 -1.44
N VAL A 186 25.29 4.95 -2.07
CA VAL A 186 26.54 5.45 -1.49
C VAL A 186 26.28 6.19 -0.17
N HIS A 187 25.25 7.05 -0.11
CA HIS A 187 24.88 7.76 1.12
C HIS A 187 24.42 6.84 2.26
N LEU A 188 23.81 5.70 1.93
CA LEU A 188 23.29 4.74 2.90
C LEU A 188 24.34 3.73 3.39
N LEU A 189 25.27 3.31 2.52
CA LEU A 189 26.43 2.52 2.90
C LEU A 189 27.33 3.31 3.86
N LEU A 190 27.60 4.58 3.56
CA LEU A 190 28.43 5.46 4.39
C LEU A 190 27.83 5.78 5.78
N LYS A 191 26.51 5.60 5.97
CA LYS A 191 25.84 5.81 7.27
C LYS A 191 25.64 4.53 8.07
N GLY A 192 25.98 3.36 7.53
CA GLY A 192 25.59 2.06 8.11
C GLY A 192 26.72 1.05 8.28
N THR A 193 27.83 1.18 7.56
CA THR A 193 28.96 0.27 7.68
C THR A 193 30.18 1.06 8.17
N GLN A 194 30.62 0.78 9.40
CA GLN A 194 32.05 0.91 9.67
C GLN A 194 32.74 -0.07 8.71
N THR A 195 33.34 0.47 7.66
CA THR A 195 34.32 -0.24 6.86
C THR A 195 35.61 -0.26 7.66
N SER A 196 35.85 -1.37 8.36
CA SER A 196 37.16 -1.79 8.82
C SER A 196 37.50 -3.10 8.13
#